data_AF-A0A1E4G2H0-F1
#
_entry.id   AF-A0A1E4G2H0-F1
#
_cell.length_a   1.000
_cell.length_b   1.000
_cell.length_c   1.000
_cell.angle_alpha   90.00
_cell.angle_beta   90.00
_cell.angle_gamma   90.00
#
_symmetry.space_group_name_H-M   'P 1'
#
loop_
_entity.id
_entity.type
_entity.pdbx_description
1 polymer ?
#
loop_
_entity_poly.entity_id
_entity_poly.type
_entity_poly.pdbx_seq_one_letter_code
_entity_poly.pdbx_strand_id
1 'polypeptide(L)'
;MSWYDDSDHEKRATADWLAENFPGESVEIIATFDVAWSGWECDWKGALVAASGVPELVIVDGTSMTGNIPDELEKRVVEYRRLADETEAALRRYREMGGLFGDAWREATDARHQRLNAMADSAEGNEHDQD
;
A
#
# COMPACT_ATOMS: atom_id res chain seq x y z
N MET A 1 3.79 15.94 16.87
CA MET A 1 3.23 14.59 16.74
C MET A 1 4.36 13.73 16.18
N SER A 2 5.00 12.94 17.05
CA SER A 2 6.14 12.11 16.68
C SER A 2 5.62 11.00 15.77
N TRP A 3 6.07 10.96 14.51
CA TRP A 3 5.98 9.74 13.72
C TRP A 3 6.68 8.64 14.53
N TYR A 4 5.92 7.64 14.95
CA TYR A 4 6.44 6.49 15.68
C TYR A 4 7.50 5.82 14.80
N ASP A 5 8.61 5.40 15.39
CA ASP A 5 9.61 4.57 14.73
C ASP A 5 9.03 3.16 14.52
N ASP A 6 8.18 3.05 13.51
CA ASP A 6 7.46 1.82 13.12
C ASP A 6 8.44 0.69 12.76
N SER A 7 9.68 1.05 12.42
CA SER A 7 10.69 0.12 11.94
C SER A 7 11.11 -0.92 12.99
N ASP A 8 11.08 -0.57 14.27
CA ASP A 8 11.46 -1.49 15.35
C ASP A 8 10.32 -2.43 15.75
N HIS A 9 9.06 -1.99 15.60
CA HIS A 9 7.89 -2.86 15.79
C HIS A 9 7.79 -3.89 14.65
N GLU A 10 7.98 -3.45 13.40
CA GLU A 10 7.95 -4.32 12.21
C GLU A 10 9.08 -5.36 12.20
N LYS A 11 10.30 -4.96 12.57
CA LYS A 11 11.43 -5.90 12.71
C LYS A 11 11.15 -6.96 13.77
N ARG A 12 10.50 -6.59 14.87
CA ARG A 12 10.16 -7.52 15.95
C ARG A 12 9.09 -8.52 15.52
N ALA A 13 8.01 -8.05 14.89
CA ALA A 13 6.98 -8.93 14.33
C ALA A 13 7.57 -9.91 13.31
N THR A 14 8.48 -9.44 12.46
CA THR A 14 9.20 -10.30 11.51
C THR A 14 10.07 -11.34 12.20
N ALA A 15 10.84 -10.94 13.22
CA ALA A 15 11.68 -11.85 13.97
C ALA A 15 10.87 -12.92 14.72
N ASP A 16 9.73 -12.54 15.32
CA ASP A 16 8.83 -13.45 16.02
C ASP A 16 8.23 -14.48 15.03
N TRP A 17 7.75 -14.03 13.86
CA TRP A 17 7.25 -14.93 12.81
C TRP A 17 8.31 -15.91 12.31
N LEU A 18 9.55 -15.44 12.10
CA LEU A 18 10.66 -16.29 11.66
C LEU A 18 11.03 -17.33 12.71
N ALA A 19 11.02 -16.97 14.00
CA ALA A 19 11.27 -17.92 15.08
C ALA A 19 10.20 -19.02 15.15
N GLU A 20 8.95 -18.69 14.84
CA GLU A 20 7.84 -19.66 14.79
C GLU A 20 7.92 -20.58 13.56
N ASN A 21 8.31 -20.06 12.39
CA ASN A 21 8.29 -20.79 11.12
C ASN A 21 9.60 -21.51 10.78
N PHE A 22 10.73 -21.11 11.37
CA PHE A 22 12.05 -21.74 11.22
C PHE A 22 12.64 -22.14 12.59
N PRO A 23 11.97 -23.05 13.33
CA PRO A 23 12.36 -23.35 14.71
C PRO A 23 13.73 -24.01 14.79
N GLY A 24 14.66 -23.36 15.48
CA GLY A 24 16.01 -23.88 15.73
C GLY A 24 17.00 -23.65 14.58
N GLU A 25 16.59 -22.95 13.53
CA GLU A 25 17.49 -22.53 12.45
C GLU A 25 18.12 -21.18 12.73
N SER A 26 19.34 -20.96 12.21
CA SER A 26 19.92 -19.62 12.17
C SER A 26 19.32 -18.88 10.97
N VAL A 27 18.48 -17.88 11.22
CA VAL A 27 17.86 -17.07 10.18
C VAL A 27 18.45 -15.66 10.19
N GLU A 28 18.95 -15.22 9.04
CA GLU A 28 19.38 -13.84 8.80
C GLU A 28 18.37 -13.14 7.88
N ILE A 29 17.87 -11.97 8.27
CA ILE A 29 17.03 -11.13 7.41
C ILE A 29 17.95 -10.31 6.50
N ILE A 30 17.88 -10.54 5.19
CA ILE A 30 18.67 -9.83 4.19
C ILE A 30 17.96 -8.55 3.76
N ALA A 31 16.65 -8.64 3.51
CA ALA A 31 15.83 -7.51 3.10
C ALA A 31 14.37 -7.71 3.49
N THR A 32 13.66 -6.61 3.75
CA THR A 32 12.20 -6.57 3.88
C THR A 32 11.59 -5.77 2.73
N PHE A 33 10.35 -6.07 2.39
CA PHE A 33 9.64 -5.38 1.32
C PHE A 33 8.11 -5.39 1.55
N ASP A 34 7.45 -4.39 0.98
CA ASP A 34 5.99 -4.31 0.96
C ASP A 34 5.43 -4.99 -0.28
N VAL A 35 4.30 -5.67 -0.12
CA VAL A 35 3.53 -6.25 -1.21
C VAL A 35 2.13 -5.64 -1.18
N ALA A 36 1.81 -4.85 -2.20
CA ALA A 36 0.47 -4.30 -2.36
C ALA A 36 -0.54 -5.39 -2.76
N TRP A 37 -1.68 -5.40 -2.08
CA TRP A 37 -2.90 -6.12 -2.44
C TRP A 37 -3.88 -5.11 -3.05
N SER A 38 -4.49 -5.46 -4.19
CA SER A 38 -5.57 -4.67 -4.81
C SER A 38 -5.15 -3.25 -5.22
N GLY A 39 -3.96 -3.14 -5.81
CA GLY A 39 -3.53 -1.97 -6.56
C GLY A 39 -2.93 -0.82 -5.74
N TRP A 40 -3.43 -0.53 -4.54
CA TRP A 40 -2.92 0.60 -3.73
C TRP A 40 -2.73 0.36 -2.23
N GLU A 41 -3.36 -0.65 -1.61
CA GLU A 41 -3.19 -0.93 -0.18
C GLU A 41 -2.04 -1.93 0.02
N CYS A 42 -1.03 -1.53 0.78
CA CYS A 42 0.06 -2.42 1.18
C CYS A 42 -0.39 -3.28 2.36
N ASP A 43 -1.12 -4.36 2.05
CA ASP A 43 -1.67 -5.24 3.09
C ASP A 43 -0.68 -6.32 3.56
N TRP A 44 0.43 -6.53 2.82
CA TRP A 44 1.35 -7.63 3.09
C TRP A 44 2.80 -7.16 3.24
N LYS A 45 3.50 -7.81 4.17
CA LYS A 45 4.95 -7.67 4.38
C LYS A 45 5.67 -8.95 3.97
N GLY A 46 6.74 -8.81 3.19
CA GLY A 46 7.61 -9.90 2.80
C GLY A 46 9.05 -9.69 3.24
N ALA A 47 9.82 -10.77 3.26
CA ALA A 47 11.25 -10.74 3.55
C ALA A 47 12.02 -11.72 2.66
N LEU A 48 13.24 -11.32 2.30
CA LEU A 48 14.29 -12.23 1.84
C LEU A 48 15.14 -12.59 3.06
N VAL A 49 15.20 -13.88 3.38
CA VAL A 49 15.98 -14.41 4.50
C VAL A 49 17.01 -15.43 4.02
N ALA A 50 18.05 -15.64 4.82
CA ALA A 50 18.91 -16.81 4.71
C ALA A 50 18.66 -17.72 5.92
N ALA A 51 17.91 -18.80 5.72
CA ALA A 51 17.70 -19.84 6.73
C ALA A 51 18.78 -20.90 6.58
N SER A 52 19.65 -21.03 7.58
CA SER A 52 20.78 -21.97 7.57
C SER A 52 21.69 -21.84 6.33
N GLY A 53 21.80 -20.62 5.78
CA GLY A 53 22.58 -20.30 4.58
C GLY A 53 21.85 -20.52 3.24
N VAL A 54 20.58 -20.94 3.27
CA VAL A 54 19.74 -21.10 2.08
C VAL A 54 18.83 -19.86 1.93
N PRO A 55 18.83 -19.19 0.76
CA PRO A 55 17.98 -18.02 0.56
C PRO A 55 16.51 -18.40 0.36
N GLU A 56 15.61 -17.75 1.11
CA GLU A 56 14.17 -17.96 1.03
C GLU A 56 13.39 -16.64 0.99
N LEU A 57 12.34 -16.60 0.16
CA LEU A 57 11.37 -15.50 0.12
C LEU A 57 10.13 -15.90 0.91
N VAL A 58 9.79 -15.11 1.91
CA VAL A 58 8.67 -15.37 2.82
C VAL A 58 7.72 -14.19 2.90
N ILE A 59 6.45 -14.46 3.22
CA ILE A 59 5.43 -13.45 3.51
C ILE A 59 5.11 -13.56 5.01
N VAL A 60 5.45 -12.51 5.74
CA VAL A 60 5.48 -12.45 7.21
C VAL A 60 4.09 -12.10 7.76
N ASP A 61 3.38 -11.22 7.07
CA ASP A 61 2.08 -10.71 7.50
C ASP A 61 1.06 -10.82 6.36
N GLY A 62 0.85 -12.04 5.87
CA GLY A 62 -0.08 -12.30 4.77
C GLY A 62 -0.94 -13.52 5.09
N THR A 63 -2.25 -13.30 5.11
CA THR A 63 -3.22 -14.36 5.43
C THR A 63 -3.39 -15.41 4.34
N SER A 64 -2.83 -15.23 3.12
CA SER A 64 -3.27 -16.09 2.00
C SER A 64 -2.39 -16.18 0.74
N MET A 65 -1.10 -15.79 0.75
CA MET A 65 -0.25 -16.14 -0.41
C MET A 65 0.03 -17.64 -0.41
N THR A 66 -0.78 -18.37 -1.17
CA THR A 66 -0.62 -19.80 -1.39
C THR A 66 0.03 -20.03 -2.76
N GLY A 67 1.04 -20.91 -2.82
CA GLY A 67 1.76 -21.23 -4.05
C GLY A 67 3.25 -20.90 -4.01
N ASN A 68 3.86 -20.83 -5.19
CA ASN A 68 5.28 -20.49 -5.34
C ASN A 68 5.46 -18.97 -5.17
N ILE A 69 5.97 -18.55 -4.00
CA ILE A 69 6.14 -17.14 -3.63
C ILE A 69 6.94 -16.35 -4.69
N PRO A 70 8.11 -16.82 -5.15
CA PRO A 70 8.83 -16.20 -6.27
C PRO A 70 7.95 -15.89 -7.49
N ASP A 71 7.23 -16.87 -8.02
CA ASP A 71 6.40 -16.70 -9.24
C ASP A 71 5.27 -15.69 -9.00
N GLU A 72 4.68 -15.69 -7.80
CA GLU A 72 3.63 -14.72 -7.45
C GLU A 72 4.19 -13.31 -7.29
N LEU A 73 5.36 -13.14 -6.68
CA LEU A 73 6.02 -11.84 -6.60
C LEU A 73 6.40 -11.31 -7.99
N GLU A 74 6.83 -12.17 -8.91
CA GLU A 74 7.08 -11.77 -10.31
C GLU A 74 5.81 -11.25 -11.00
N LYS A 75 4.68 -11.94 -10.84
CA LYS A 75 3.38 -11.47 -11.36
C LYS A 75 2.99 -10.12 -10.76
N ARG A 76 3.21 -9.94 -9.46
CA ARG A 76 2.93 -8.68 -8.75
C ARG A 76 3.79 -7.55 -9.27
N VAL A 77 5.08 -7.78 -9.50
CA VAL A 77 5.98 -6.77 -10.09
C VAL A 77 5.49 -6.33 -11.47
N VAL A 78 5.03 -7.25 -12.31
CA VAL A 78 4.45 -6.91 -13.63
C VAL A 78 3.21 -6.03 -13.46
N GLU A 79 2.32 -6.39 -12.55
CA GLU A 79 1.10 -5.63 -12.29
C GLU A 79 1.40 -4.23 -11.72
N TYR A 80 2.36 -4.11 -10.79
CA TYR A 80 2.78 -2.83 -10.23
C TYR A 80 3.31 -1.88 -11.31
N ARG A 81 4.08 -2.40 -12.27
CA ARG A 81 4.55 -1.60 -13.40
C ARG A 81 3.39 -1.12 -14.26
N ARG A 82 2.44 -2.01 -14.59
CA ARG A 82 1.25 -1.63 -15.37
C ARG A 82 0.46 -0.51 -14.67
N LEU A 83 0.21 -0.66 -13.37
CA LEU A 83 -0.54 0.33 -12.57
C LEU A 83 0.22 1.66 -12.43
N ALA A 84 1.54 1.62 -12.24
CA ALA A 84 2.39 2.81 -12.23
C ALA A 84 2.30 3.55 -13.58
N ASP A 85 2.43 2.83 -14.70
CA ASP A 85 2.34 3.41 -16.04
C ASP A 85 0.96 4.05 -16.30
N GLU A 86 -0.13 3.38 -15.90
CA GLU A 86 -1.50 3.90 -16.02
C GLU A 86 -1.70 5.17 -15.16
N THR A 87 -1.17 5.18 -13.95
CA THR A 87 -1.22 6.33 -13.03
C THR A 87 -0.42 7.50 -13.59
N GLU A 88 0.78 7.26 -14.09
CA GLU A 88 1.62 8.29 -14.72
C GLU A 88 0.95 8.86 -15.98
N ALA A 89 0.32 8.02 -16.80
CA ALA A 89 -0.41 8.45 -17.99
C ALA A 89 -1.62 9.32 -17.63
N ALA A 90 -2.39 8.93 -16.60
CA ALA A 90 -3.51 9.72 -16.08
C ALA A 90 -3.03 11.08 -15.54
N LEU A 91 -1.95 11.09 -14.76
CA LEU A 91 -1.37 12.31 -14.19
C LEU A 91 -0.83 13.25 -15.28
N ARG A 92 -0.19 12.71 -16.32
CA ARG A 92 0.25 13.49 -17.48
C ARG A 92 -0.94 14.15 -18.17
N ARG A 93 -2.02 13.40 -18.43
CA ARG A 93 -3.22 13.94 -19.06
C ARG A 93 -3.93 14.98 -18.19
N TYR A 94 -3.96 14.78 -16.87
CA TYR A 94 -4.48 15.77 -15.92
C TYR A 94 -3.70 17.09 -16.00
N ARG A 95 -2.36 17.03 -16.09
CA ARG A 95 -1.51 18.22 -16.25
C ARG A 95 -1.72 18.91 -17.61
N GLU A 96 -1.84 18.15 -18.70
CA GLU A 96 -2.12 18.68 -20.04
C GLU A 96 -3.47 19.42 -20.11
N MET A 97 -4.47 18.97 -19.34
CA MET A 97 -5.78 19.65 -19.24
C MET A 97 -5.76 20.92 -18.36
N GLY A 98 -4.61 21.29 -17.78
CA GLY A 98 -4.46 22.48 -16.96
C GLY A 98 -4.61 22.26 -15.45
N GLY A 99 -4.61 21.01 -14.98
CA GLY A 99 -4.60 20.68 -13.55
C GLY A 99 -3.37 21.22 -12.80
N LEU A 100 -3.44 21.32 -11.46
CA LEU A 100 -2.48 21.83 -10.45
C LEU A 100 -1.71 23.16 -10.73
N PHE A 101 -1.48 23.57 -11.97
CA PHE A 101 -0.69 24.73 -12.38
C PHE A 101 -1.49 25.74 -13.23
N GLY A 102 -2.73 25.42 -13.64
CA GLY A 102 -3.65 26.39 -14.25
C GLY A 102 -4.57 27.02 -13.21
N ASP A 103 -4.40 28.31 -12.91
CA ASP A 103 -5.13 28.99 -11.83
C ASP A 103 -6.66 28.92 -11.99
N ALA A 104 -7.16 29.03 -13.23
CA ALA A 104 -8.60 28.94 -13.52
C ALA A 104 -9.20 27.53 -13.30
N TRP A 105 -8.40 26.48 -13.51
CA TRP A 105 -8.87 25.10 -13.31
C TRP A 105 -8.81 24.71 -11.82
N ARG A 106 -7.85 25.27 -11.07
CA ARG A 106 -7.74 25.11 -9.62
C ARG A 106 -8.96 25.71 -8.91
N GLU A 107 -9.33 26.96 -9.23
CA GLU A 107 -10.55 27.60 -8.69
C GLU A 107 -11.82 26.82 -9.02
N ALA A 108 -11.97 26.33 -10.26
CA ALA A 108 -13.13 25.55 -10.66
C ALA A 108 -13.21 24.19 -9.94
N THR A 109 -12.07 23.55 -9.66
CA THR A 109 -12.02 22.27 -8.95
C THR A 109 -12.32 22.45 -7.46
N ASP A 110 -11.73 23.48 -6.83
CA ASP A 110 -11.95 23.80 -5.42
C ASP A 110 -13.41 24.20 -5.16
N ALA A 111 -13.99 25.03 -6.04
CA ALA A 111 -15.40 25.40 -5.98
C ALA A 111 -16.34 24.20 -6.14
N ARG A 112 -15.93 23.17 -6.89
CA ARG A 112 -16.70 21.92 -7.04
C ARG A 112 -16.58 21.05 -5.78
N HIS A 113 -15.38 20.88 -5.22
CA HIS A 113 -15.19 20.10 -3.99
C HIS A 113 -15.93 20.72 -2.79
N GLN A 114 -15.90 22.04 -2.64
CA GLN A 114 -16.68 22.74 -1.60
C GLN A 114 -18.18 22.49 -1.75
N ARG A 115 -18.69 22.47 -2.98
CA ARG A 115 -20.10 22.16 -3.25
C ARG A 115 -20.46 20.72 -2.90
N LEU A 116 -19.60 19.76 -3.22
CA LEU A 116 -19.81 18.35 -2.90
C LEU A 116 -19.82 18.10 -1.39
N ASN A 117 -18.89 18.70 -0.64
CA ASN A 117 -18.85 18.57 0.81
C ASN A 117 -20.09 19.21 1.46
N ALA A 118 -20.51 20.41 1.02
CA ALA A 118 -21.72 21.04 1.53
C ALA A 118 -23.00 20.21 1.25
N MET A 119 -23.04 19.45 0.15
CA MET A 119 -24.14 18.54 -0.15
C MET A 119 -24.08 17.26 0.70
N ALA A 120 -22.89 16.75 1.01
CA ALA A 120 -22.71 15.61 1.92
C ALA A 120 -23.14 15.98 3.36
N ASP A 121 -22.70 17.14 3.86
CA ASP A 121 -23.09 17.64 5.19
C ASP A 121 -24.60 17.89 5.31
N SER A 122 -25.23 18.36 4.23
CA SER A 122 -26.69 18.58 4.18
C SER A 122 -27.48 17.27 4.10
N ALA A 123 -26.88 16.20 3.59
CA ALA A 123 -27.50 14.88 3.53
C ALA A 123 -27.43 14.17 4.89
N GLU A 124 -26.32 14.32 5.63
CA GLU A 124 -26.17 13.79 6.99
C GLU A 124 -27.04 14.55 8.02
N GLY A 125 -27.28 15.84 7.82
CA GLY A 125 -28.17 16.63 8.67
C GLY A 125 -29.67 16.32 8.53
N ASN A 126 -30.07 15.58 7.49
CA ASN A 126 -31.49 15.35 7.17
C ASN A 126 -32.03 14.00 7.71
N GLU A 127 -31.17 13.16 8.30
CA GLU A 127 -31.58 11.90 8.97
C GLU A 127 -31.96 12.07 10.45
N HIS A 128 -31.75 13.26 11.04
CA HIS A 128 -32.04 13.51 12.46
C HIS A 128 -33.36 14.23 12.77
N ASP A 129 -34.13 14.62 11.75
CA ASP A 129 -35.36 15.42 11.90
C ASP A 129 -36.63 14.68 11.38
N GLN A 130 -36.67 13.34 11.51
CA GLN A 130 -37.89 12.56 11.34
C GLN A 130 -38.19 11.72 12.60
N ASP A 131 -38.66 12.39 13.65
CA ASP A 131 -39.43 11.78 14.75
C ASP A 131 -40.71 12.59 15.01
#